data_AF-A0A1F9I0H9-F1
#
_entry.id   AF-A0A1F9I0H9-F1
#
_cell.length_a   1.000
_cell.length_b   1.000
_cell.length_c   1.000
_cell.angle_alpha   90.00
_cell.angle_beta   90.00
_cell.angle_gamma   90.00
#
_symmetry.space_group_name_H-M   'P 1'
#
loop_
_entity.id
_entity.type
_entity.pdbx_description
1 polymer ?
#
loop_
_entity_poly.entity_id
_entity_poly.type
_entity_poly.pdbx_seq_one_letter_code
_entity_poly.pdbx_strand_id
1 'polypeptide(L)'
;MVTKKQGEDAVSEIEEWANRIVSSMDEKIQASLYHDADSSTYVFRLAKGNRVLLFRLSEVQLRTPEREEECERILKRKIKDLSI
;
A
#
# COMPACT_ATOMS: atom_id res chain seq x y z
N MET A 1 -4.37 8.85 5.70
CA MET A 1 -3.59 9.25 4.54
C MET A 1 -4.49 9.96 3.53
N VAL A 2 -4.76 11.22 3.84
CA VAL A 2 -5.17 12.19 2.83
C VAL A 2 -3.87 12.84 2.31
N THR A 3 -3.24 12.20 1.31
CA THR A 3 -2.13 12.86 0.60
C THR A 3 -2.71 13.90 -0.35
N LYS A 4 -2.17 15.13 -0.34
CA LYS A 4 -2.47 16.15 -1.36
C LYS A 4 -1.60 15.98 -2.61
N LYS A 5 -0.59 15.10 -2.55
CA LYS A 5 0.35 14.83 -3.64
C LYS A 5 -0.24 13.76 -4.57
N GLN A 6 0.22 13.74 -5.81
CA GLN A 6 -0.30 12.84 -6.86
C GLN A 6 0.84 12.19 -7.62
N GLY A 7 0.53 11.07 -8.27
CA GLY A 7 1.51 10.28 -9.00
C GLY A 7 2.72 9.93 -8.14
N GLU A 8 3.91 10.02 -8.74
CA GLU A 8 5.20 9.74 -8.11
C GLU A 8 5.41 10.53 -6.80
N ASP A 9 4.95 11.79 -6.73
CA ASP A 9 5.14 12.64 -5.55
C ASP A 9 4.41 12.12 -4.29
N ALA A 10 3.38 11.29 -4.49
CA ALA A 10 2.63 10.67 -3.40
C ALA A 10 3.24 9.33 -2.96
N VAL A 11 4.17 8.75 -3.72
CA VAL A 11 4.69 7.40 -3.47
C VAL A 11 5.29 7.29 -2.08
N SER A 12 6.18 8.21 -1.70
CA SER A 12 6.85 8.16 -0.39
C SER A 12 5.86 8.24 0.78
N GLU A 13 4.85 9.10 0.67
CA GLU A 13 3.85 9.25 1.74
C GLU A 13 2.98 7.99 1.90
N ILE A 14 2.60 7.40 0.77
CA ILE A 14 1.81 6.16 0.73
C ILE A 14 2.64 4.98 1.22
N GLU A 15 3.91 4.91 0.85
CA GLU A 15 4.83 3.88 1.32
C GLU A 15 5.05 3.98 2.84
N GLU A 16 5.23 5.18 3.38
CA GLU A 16 5.35 5.40 4.83
C GLU A 16 4.07 5.01 5.59
N TRP A 17 2.90 5.34 5.03
CA TRP A 17 1.62 4.88 5.57
C TRP A 17 1.52 3.35 5.58
N ALA A 18 1.86 2.70 4.47
CA ALA A 18 1.81 1.25 4.36
C ALA A 18 2.79 0.57 5.34
N ASN A 19 4.02 1.06 5.42
CA ASN A 19 5.04 0.52 6.32
C ASN A 19 4.66 0.67 7.79
N ARG A 20 3.96 1.75 8.19
CA ARG A 20 3.42 1.88 9.56
C ARG A 20 2.42 0.77 9.89
N ILE A 21 1.49 0.49 8.97
CA ILE A 21 0.49 -0.57 9.16
C ILE A 21 1.17 -1.93 9.20
N VAL A 22 2.05 -2.19 8.23
CA VAL A 22 2.77 -3.47 8.12
C VAL A 22 3.60 -3.74 9.37
N SER A 23 4.40 -2.78 9.82
CA SER A 23 5.25 -2.92 11.01
C SER A 23 4.43 -3.16 12.29
N SER A 24 3.21 -2.62 12.36
CA SER A 24 2.31 -2.86 13.50
C SER A 24 1.73 -4.29 13.54
N MET A 25 1.73 -4.99 12.41
CA MET A 25 1.11 -6.32 12.27
C MET A 25 2.14 -7.45 12.21
N ASP A 26 3.23 -7.26 11.47
CA ASP A 26 4.29 -8.25 11.26
C ASP A 26 5.58 -7.54 10.85
N GLU A 27 6.52 -7.43 11.78
CA GLU A 27 7.83 -6.76 11.59
C GLU A 27 8.70 -7.40 10.49
N LYS A 28 8.38 -8.62 10.06
CA LYS A 28 9.12 -9.34 9.00
C LYS A 28 8.61 -9.03 7.61
N ILE A 29 7.52 -8.27 7.49
CA ILE A 29 6.97 -7.84 6.22
C ILE A 29 7.50 -6.45 5.90
N GLN A 30 7.94 -6.25 4.66
CA GLN A 30 8.30 -4.94 4.13
C GLN A 30 7.29 -4.52 3.07
N ALA A 31 6.79 -3.28 3.16
CA ALA A 31 6.03 -2.67 2.09
C ALA A 31 6.95 -1.80 1.23
N SER A 32 6.80 -1.94 -0.08
CA SER A 32 7.40 -1.05 -1.08
C SER A 32 6.31 -0.63 -2.06
N LEU A 33 6.40 0.60 -2.55
CA LEU A 33 5.43 1.19 -3.46
C LEU A 33 6.14 1.80 -4.66
N TYR A 34 5.55 1.66 -5.84
CA TYR A 34 5.91 2.49 -6.98
C TYR A 34 4.65 2.98 -7.70
N HIS A 35 4.78 4.10 -8.42
CA HIS A 35 3.71 4.62 -9.27
C HIS A 35 3.91 4.15 -10.70
N ASP A 36 2.84 3.63 -11.28
CA ASP A 36 2.74 3.33 -12.70
C ASP A 36 1.97 4.47 -13.37
N ALA A 37 2.72 5.39 -13.98
CA ALA A 37 2.18 6.57 -14.65
C ALA A 37 1.32 6.23 -15.87
N ASP A 38 1.64 5.14 -16.58
CA ASP A 38 0.90 4.72 -17.78
C ASP A 38 -0.52 4.25 -17.41
N SER A 39 -0.65 3.62 -16.24
CA SER A 39 -1.94 3.11 -15.73
C SER A 39 -2.61 4.02 -14.70
N SER A 40 -1.96 5.12 -14.27
CA SER A 40 -2.39 5.94 -13.12
C SER A 40 -2.71 5.08 -11.87
N THR A 41 -1.82 4.14 -11.56
CA THR A 41 -1.97 3.23 -10.42
C THR A 41 -0.75 3.21 -9.53
N TYR A 42 -0.96 2.96 -8.25
CA TYR A 42 0.09 2.61 -7.31
C TYR A 42 0.17 1.10 -7.19
N VAL A 43 1.39 0.58 -7.29
CA VAL A 43 1.66 -0.85 -7.16
C VAL A 43 2.34 -1.12 -5.83
N PHE A 44 1.62 -1.79 -4.95
CA PHE A 44 2.10 -2.21 -3.65
C PHE A 44 2.78 -3.57 -3.76
N ARG A 45 3.94 -3.67 -3.13
CA ARG A 45 4.70 -4.89 -2.95
C ARG A 45 4.90 -5.15 -1.47
N LEU A 46 4.27 -6.21 -0.98
CA LEU A 46 4.51 -6.76 0.36
C LEU A 46 5.45 -7.96 0.25
N ALA A 47 6.56 -7.94 0.96
CA ALA A 47 7.54 -9.02 0.95
C ALA A 47 7.79 -9.58 2.35
N LYS A 48 7.75 -10.91 2.49
CA LYS A 48 8.08 -11.67 3.70
C LYS A 48 8.99 -12.84 3.35
N GLY A 49 10.30 -12.70 3.55
CA GLY A 49 11.28 -13.69 3.09
C GLY A 49 11.14 -13.94 1.58
N ASN A 50 10.83 -15.18 1.19
CA ASN A 50 10.66 -15.57 -0.23
C ASN A 50 9.24 -15.34 -0.77
N ARG A 51 8.29 -14.91 0.06
CA ARG A 51 6.91 -14.65 -0.37
C ARG A 51 6.73 -13.18 -0.70
N VAL A 52 6.14 -12.92 -1.86
CA VAL A 52 5.82 -11.58 -2.33
C VAL A 52 4.36 -11.52 -2.75
N LEU A 53 3.66 -10.49 -2.30
CA LEU A 53 2.30 -10.19 -2.72
C LEU A 53 2.29 -8.81 -3.39
N LEU A 54 1.81 -8.79 -4.63
CA LEU A 54 1.63 -7.57 -5.41
C LEU A 54 0.14 -7.25 -5.53
N PHE A 55 -0.22 -5.99 -5.36
CA PHE A 55 -1.56 -5.51 -5.65
C PHE A 55 -1.52 -4.05 -6.11
N ARG A 56 -2.58 -3.63 -6.80
CA ARG A 56 -2.68 -2.30 -7.39
C ARG A 56 -3.83 -1.52 -6.77
N LEU A 57 -3.59 -0.24 -6.53
CA LEU A 57 -4.63 0.73 -6.18
C LEU A 57 -4.62 1.82 -7.24
N SER A 58 -5.80 2.14 -7.78
CA SER A 58 -5.92 3.27 -8.68
C SER A 58 -5.81 4.58 -7.89
N GLU A 59 -5.19 5.61 -8.47
CA GLU A 59 -5.06 6.92 -7.84
C GLU A 59 -6.40 7.49 -7.36
N VAL A 60 -7.46 7.30 -8.14
CA VAL A 60 -8.80 7.79 -7.77
C VAL A 60 -9.35 7.11 -6.52
N GLN A 61 -8.88 5.91 -6.20
CA GLN A 61 -9.29 5.19 -4.99
C GLN A 61 -8.62 5.77 -3.74
N LEU A 62 -7.52 6.50 -3.84
CA LEU A 62 -6.84 7.06 -2.66
C LEU A 62 -7.31 8.47 -2.29
N ARG A 63 -8.29 9.03 -3.03
CA ARG A 63 -8.71 10.43 -2.91
C ARG A 63 -9.83 10.69 -1.91
N THR A 64 -10.55 9.67 -1.44
CA THR A 64 -11.66 9.87 -0.49
C THR A 64 -11.39 9.17 0.85
N PRO A 65 -11.75 9.79 1.98
CA PRO A 65 -11.55 9.19 3.31
C PRO A 65 -12.18 7.80 3.46
N GLU A 66 -13.37 7.61 2.89
CA GLU A 66 -14.09 6.32 2.90
C GLU A 66 -13.31 5.21 2.20
N ARG A 67 -12.48 5.57 1.21
CA ARG A 67 -11.65 4.62 0.48
C ARG A 67 -10.33 4.35 1.18
N GLU A 68 -9.85 5.28 2.01
CA GLU A 68 -8.67 5.06 2.84
C GLU A 68 -8.91 3.91 3.82
N GLU A 69 -10.02 3.92 4.55
CA GLU A 69 -10.38 2.84 5.48
C GLU A 69 -10.51 1.49 4.77
N GLU A 70 -11.07 1.50 3.56
CA GLU A 70 -11.17 0.31 2.72
C GLU A 70 -9.79 -0.18 2.26
N CYS A 71 -8.90 0.72 1.85
CA CYS A 71 -7.53 0.40 1.47
C CYS A 71 -6.74 -0.17 2.65
N GLU A 72 -6.90 0.41 3.84
CA GLU A 72 -6.31 -0.11 5.07
C GLU A 72 -6.84 -1.51 5.38
N ARG A 73 -8.16 -1.72 5.30
CA ARG A 73 -8.79 -3.03 5.52
C ARG A 73 -8.27 -4.08 4.54
N ILE A 74 -8.15 -3.73 3.25
CA ILE A 74 -7.58 -4.59 2.22
C ILE A 74 -6.12 -4.91 2.54
N LEU A 75 -5.30 -3.91 2.86
CA LEU A 75 -3.89 -4.07 3.20
C LEU A 75 -3.72 -5.02 4.41
N LYS A 76 -4.48 -4.79 5.49
CA LYS A 76 -4.49 -5.66 6.68
C LYS A 76 -4.84 -7.10 6.35
N ARG A 77 -5.79 -7.32 5.43
CA ARG A 77 -6.15 -8.67 4.96
C ARG A 77 -5.00 -9.31 4.17
N LYS A 78 -4.38 -8.57 3.26
CA LYS A 78 -3.22 -9.05 2.49
C LYS A 78 -2.02 -9.40 3.36
N ILE A 79 -1.77 -8.61 4.41
CA ILE A 79 -0.75 -8.90 5.42
C ILE A 79 -1.05 -10.23 6.11
N LYS A 80 -2.28 -10.43 6.60
CA LYS A 80 -2.70 -11.70 7.21
C LYS A 80 -2.52 -12.88 6.27
N ASP A 81 -2.92 -12.74 5.00
CA ASP A 81 -2.74 -13.78 3.99
C ASP A 81 -1.25 -14.14 3.77
N LEU A 82 -0.34 -13.17 3.92
CA LEU A 82 1.10 -13.37 3.79
C LEU A 82 1.74 -13.96 5.05
N SER A 83 1.16 -13.68 6.23
CA SER A 83 1.68 -14.11 7.53
C SER A 83 1.36 -15.55 7.90
N ILE A 84 0.30 -16.14 7.32
CA ILE A 84 -0.13 -17.55 7.49
C ILE A 84 0.77 -18.50 6.71
#